data_AF-A0A1F0Z134-F1
#
_entry.id   AF-A0A1F0Z134-F1
#
_cell.length_a   1.000
_cell.length_b   1.000
_cell.length_c   1.000
_cell.angle_alpha   90.00
_cell.angle_beta   90.00
_cell.angle_gamma   90.00
#
_symmetry.space_group_name_H-M   'P 1'
#
loop_
_entity.id
_entity.type
_entity.pdbx_description
1 polymer ?
#
loop_
_entity_poly.entity_id
_entity_poly.type
_entity_poly.pdbx_seq_one_letter_code
_entity_poly.pdbx_strand_id
1 'polypeptide(L)'
;MPAPNGCCRSQKACASPAASAAVESNAVDTAVDTAATESSARVFSRRATLITGAVASGALLASCAEGDSNVTAPEGTVEVGSASAVGVGKAARLTHGSTTVIVSQPSSGEYKAFSTVCTHQGCQVQVQDSNRIVCPCHGSEYAVADGSVVHGPAEEALTSYPVQVKGGKIFVSGTTNNS
;
A
#
# COMPACT_ATOMS: atom_id res chain seq x y z
N MET A 1 32.35 -40.98 -37.36
CA MET A 1 31.50 -41.58 -36.31
C MET A 1 30.31 -40.65 -36.09
N PRO A 2 29.08 -41.04 -36.45
CA PRO A 2 27.90 -40.21 -36.26
C PRO A 2 27.04 -40.61 -35.03
N ALA A 3 26.60 -39.57 -34.31
CA ALA A 3 25.42 -39.42 -33.42
C ALA A 3 25.36 -40.24 -32.10
N PRO A 4 24.41 -39.98 -31.15
CA PRO A 4 23.39 -38.91 -31.08
C PRO A 4 23.15 -38.26 -29.68
N ASN A 5 22.45 -37.11 -29.71
CA ASN A 5 21.32 -36.65 -28.86
C ASN A 5 21.25 -36.99 -27.36
N GLY A 6 21.02 -35.94 -26.54
CA GLY A 6 20.58 -36.07 -25.15
C GLY A 6 19.79 -34.86 -24.65
N CYS A 7 18.58 -34.66 -25.17
CA CYS A 7 17.58 -33.76 -24.59
C CYS A 7 17.09 -34.32 -23.24
N CYS A 8 17.51 -33.72 -22.12
CA CYS A 8 16.88 -33.96 -20.81
C CYS A 8 15.84 -32.88 -20.52
N ARG A 9 14.60 -33.08 -20.97
CA ARG A 9 13.42 -32.33 -20.52
C ARG A 9 12.33 -33.32 -20.09
N SER A 10 12.52 -33.90 -18.91
CA SER A 10 11.48 -34.64 -18.20
C SER A 10 10.63 -33.68 -17.39
N GLN A 11 9.50 -33.33 -17.99
CA GLN A 11 8.37 -32.68 -17.37
C GLN A 11 7.70 -33.71 -16.44
N LYS A 12 7.71 -33.46 -15.13
CA LYS A 12 7.00 -34.29 -14.14
C LYS A 12 5.80 -33.50 -13.61
N ALA A 13 4.67 -33.79 -14.23
CA ALA A 13 3.32 -33.89 -13.66
C ALA A 13 2.75 -32.71 -12.83
N CYS A 14 1.78 -32.03 -13.45
CA CYS A 14 0.58 -31.53 -12.78
C CYS A 14 -0.20 -32.68 -12.14
N ALA A 15 -0.67 -32.51 -10.90
CA ALA A 15 -1.83 -33.24 -10.37
C ALA A 15 -2.44 -32.47 -9.18
N SER A 16 -3.62 -31.91 -9.39
CA SER A 16 -4.61 -31.64 -8.33
C SER A 16 -5.62 -32.78 -8.35
N PRO A 17 -6.12 -33.26 -7.19
CA PRO A 17 -7.34 -34.05 -7.17
C PRO A 17 -8.55 -33.16 -6.84
N ALA A 18 -9.61 -33.34 -7.64
CA ALA A 18 -10.95 -32.90 -7.36
C ALA A 18 -11.83 -34.07 -6.91
N ALA A 19 -12.89 -33.71 -6.18
CA ALA A 19 -14.20 -34.38 -6.05
C ALA A 19 -14.47 -35.32 -4.86
N SER A 20 -15.33 -34.80 -3.97
CA SER A 20 -16.65 -35.31 -3.54
C SER A 20 -16.78 -36.65 -2.80
N ALA A 21 -17.37 -36.56 -1.60
CA ALA A 21 -18.49 -37.41 -1.20
C ALA A 21 -19.36 -36.69 -0.15
N ALA A 22 -20.67 -36.68 -0.41
CA ALA A 22 -21.76 -36.24 0.46
C ALA A 22 -22.33 -37.43 1.25
N VAL A 23 -23.03 -37.16 2.36
CA VAL A 23 -24.36 -37.67 2.83
C VAL A 23 -24.62 -37.06 4.24
N GLU A 24 -25.66 -36.25 4.48
CA GLU A 24 -27.07 -36.56 4.87
C GLU A 24 -27.18 -37.35 6.19
N SER A 25 -28.08 -37.11 7.15
CA SER A 25 -29.33 -36.32 7.25
C SER A 25 -29.76 -36.21 8.72
N ASN A 26 -30.49 -35.16 9.12
CA ASN A 26 -31.73 -35.34 9.88
C ASN A 26 -32.60 -34.06 9.92
N ALA A 27 -33.86 -34.26 9.51
CA ALA A 27 -35.03 -33.38 9.63
C ALA A 27 -35.42 -33.18 11.13
N VAL A 28 -36.39 -32.38 11.59
CA VAL A 28 -37.65 -31.79 11.10
C VAL A 28 -38.01 -30.71 12.16
N ASP A 29 -38.74 -29.62 11.93
CA ASP A 29 -40.20 -29.61 11.93
C ASP A 29 -40.78 -28.23 11.53
N THR A 30 -42.03 -28.33 11.09
CA THR A 30 -42.91 -27.34 10.46
C THR A 30 -43.65 -26.48 11.49
N ALA A 31 -43.80 -25.18 11.21
CA ALA A 31 -45.02 -24.40 11.52
C ALA A 31 -44.85 -23.00 10.91
N VAL A 32 -45.42 -22.70 9.74
CA VAL A 32 -46.73 -22.06 9.56
C VAL A 32 -47.29 -21.40 10.83
N ASP A 33 -47.36 -20.06 10.84
CA ASP A 33 -48.64 -19.40 11.04
C ASP A 33 -48.63 -17.98 10.45
N THR A 34 -49.57 -17.79 9.54
CA THR A 34 -50.01 -16.52 9.00
C THR A 34 -51.02 -15.94 9.98
N ALA A 35 -50.69 -14.83 10.64
CA ALA A 35 -51.68 -14.00 11.29
C ALA A 35 -51.77 -12.65 10.56
N ALA A 36 -52.63 -12.63 9.54
CA ALA A 36 -53.33 -11.42 9.13
C ALA A 36 -54.52 -11.22 10.07
N THR A 37 -54.69 -10.01 10.60
CA THR A 37 -55.99 -9.30 10.65
C THR A 37 -55.62 -7.80 10.59
N GLU A 38 -55.92 -7.08 9.51
CA GLU A 38 -57.24 -6.49 9.19
C GLU A 38 -57.69 -5.53 10.32
N SER A 39 -58.22 -4.34 10.11
CA SER A 39 -58.51 -3.50 8.96
C SER A 39 -59.09 -2.23 9.59
N SER A 40 -58.63 -1.05 9.21
CA SER A 40 -59.47 0.15 9.36
C SER A 40 -59.40 0.94 8.08
N ALA A 41 -60.28 0.53 7.16
CA ALA A 41 -60.49 1.19 5.89
C ALA A 41 -61.05 2.60 6.09
N ARG A 42 -60.39 3.60 5.50
CA ARG A 42 -61.05 4.78 4.92
C ARG A 42 -60.47 5.08 3.54
N VAL A 43 -61.11 4.46 2.55
CA VAL A 43 -61.59 5.02 1.28
C VAL A 43 -60.88 6.27 0.72
N PHE A 44 -60.16 6.04 -0.38
CA PHE A 44 -60.03 6.85 -1.61
C PHE A 44 -60.05 8.39 -1.53
N SER A 45 -58.94 9.02 -1.92
CA SER A 45 -59.02 10.08 -2.94
C SER A 45 -57.69 10.28 -3.67
N ARG A 46 -57.71 10.10 -4.98
CA ARG A 46 -56.64 10.45 -5.91
C ARG A 46 -56.54 11.97 -6.01
N ARG A 47 -55.57 12.58 -5.35
CA ARG A 47 -55.17 13.97 -5.66
C ARG A 47 -53.65 14.09 -5.65
N ALA A 48 -53.11 14.22 -6.86
CA ALA A 48 -51.78 14.74 -7.11
C ALA A 48 -51.59 16.08 -6.36
N THR A 49 -50.48 16.20 -5.65
CA THR A 49 -49.88 17.51 -5.32
C THR A 49 -48.36 17.36 -5.36
N LEU A 50 -47.79 18.01 -6.37
CA LEU A 50 -46.38 18.37 -6.45
C LEU A 50 -46.05 19.30 -5.28
N ILE A 51 -44.99 19.02 -4.53
CA ILE A 51 -44.24 20.06 -3.83
C ILE A 51 -42.75 19.86 -4.13
N THR A 52 -42.28 20.67 -5.07
CA THR A 52 -40.91 21.15 -5.22
C THR A 52 -40.45 21.85 -3.95
N GLY A 53 -39.24 21.56 -3.48
CA GLY A 53 -38.63 22.25 -2.35
C GLY A 53 -37.26 21.72 -1.98
N ALA A 54 -36.31 21.82 -2.90
CA ALA A 54 -34.89 21.60 -2.62
C ALA A 54 -34.29 22.85 -1.99
N VAL A 55 -33.70 22.73 -0.80
CA VAL A 55 -32.63 23.61 -0.32
C VAL A 55 -31.41 22.74 -0.04
N ALA A 56 -30.37 22.97 -0.84
CA ALA A 56 -29.12 22.24 -0.78
C ALA A 56 -28.33 22.68 0.47
N SER A 57 -28.21 21.77 1.44
CA SER A 57 -27.23 21.92 2.52
C SER A 57 -25.84 21.70 1.93
N GLY A 58 -25.17 22.80 1.58
CA GLY A 58 -23.76 22.80 1.20
C GLY A 58 -22.89 22.43 2.41
N ALA A 59 -22.52 21.17 2.54
CA ALA A 59 -21.52 20.73 3.49
C ALA A 59 -20.14 20.95 2.89
N LEU A 60 -19.47 22.01 3.36
CA LEU A 60 -18.03 22.22 3.18
C LEU A 60 -17.29 21.16 3.99
N LEU A 61 -16.54 20.28 3.33
CA LEU A 61 -15.45 19.54 3.98
C LEU A 61 -14.19 19.76 3.16
N ALA A 62 -13.45 20.80 3.54
CA ALA A 62 -12.07 20.96 3.15
C ALA A 62 -11.28 19.80 3.78
N SER A 63 -11.04 18.74 3.01
CA SER A 63 -10.05 17.72 3.35
C SER A 63 -8.68 18.38 3.28
N CYS A 64 -8.23 18.92 4.40
CA CYS A 64 -6.83 19.25 4.59
C CYS A 64 -6.11 17.91 4.76
N ALA A 65 -5.45 17.43 3.71
CA ALA A 65 -4.43 16.42 3.87
C ALA A 65 -3.24 17.11 4.54
N GLU A 66 -3.14 17.00 5.86
CA GLU A 66 -2.01 17.47 6.64
C GLU A 66 -0.79 16.60 6.31
N GLY A 67 -0.12 16.95 5.22
CA GLY A 67 1.22 16.46 4.95
C GLY A 67 2.15 17.07 5.99
N ASP A 68 2.67 16.24 6.88
CA ASP A 68 3.70 16.58 7.87
C ASP A 68 4.84 17.37 7.19
N SER A 69 4.78 18.70 7.24
CA SER A 69 5.59 19.56 6.36
C SER A 69 7.04 19.72 6.83
N ASN A 70 7.48 18.93 7.80
CA ASN A 70 8.81 19.05 8.38
C ASN A 70 9.58 17.73 8.32
N VAL A 71 9.87 17.28 7.10
CA VAL A 71 10.86 16.24 6.86
C VAL A 71 12.12 16.89 6.30
N THR A 72 13.19 16.83 7.09
CA THR A 72 14.51 17.34 6.69
C THR A 72 15.37 16.20 6.15
N ALA A 73 16.17 16.49 5.13
CA ALA A 73 17.22 15.58 4.67
C ALA A 73 18.24 15.32 5.80
N PRO A 74 18.92 14.17 5.84
CA PRO A 74 19.94 13.90 6.85
C PRO A 74 21.06 14.95 6.75
N GLU A 75 21.37 15.62 7.86
CA GLU A 75 22.54 16.48 7.98
C GLU A 75 23.65 15.72 8.73
N GLY A 76 24.78 15.49 8.06
CA GLY A 76 25.83 14.63 8.62
C GLY A 76 25.34 13.19 8.73
N THR A 77 25.81 12.44 9.74
CA THR A 77 25.44 11.03 9.95
C THR A 77 24.42 10.90 11.07
N VAL A 78 23.25 10.34 10.77
CA VAL A 78 22.12 10.20 11.70
C VAL A 78 21.74 8.72 11.87
N GLU A 79 21.55 8.26 13.10
CA GLU A 79 20.94 6.95 13.37
C GLU A 79 19.44 7.02 13.08
N VAL A 80 18.93 6.22 12.16
CA VAL A 80 17.50 6.27 11.76
C VAL A 80 16.66 5.13 12.34
N GLY A 81 17.28 4.10 12.89
CA GLY A 81 16.57 3.01 13.56
C GLY A 81 17.28 1.65 13.49
N SER A 82 16.56 0.59 13.88
CA SER A 82 17.07 -0.78 13.91
C SER A 82 17.05 -1.43 12.53
N ALA A 83 18.11 -2.16 12.18
CA ALA A 83 18.23 -2.90 10.92
C ALA A 83 17.13 -3.96 10.75
N SER A 84 16.74 -4.62 11.84
CA SER A 84 15.67 -5.62 11.85
C SER A 84 14.26 -5.05 11.62
N ALA A 85 14.09 -3.73 11.66
CA ALA A 85 12.79 -3.10 11.36
C ALA A 85 12.46 -3.13 9.85
N VAL A 86 13.45 -3.34 9.00
CA VAL A 86 13.27 -3.46 7.54
C VAL A 86 13.67 -4.86 7.14
N GLY A 87 12.70 -5.64 6.65
CA GLY A 87 12.92 -7.01 6.18
C GLY A 87 13.40 -7.08 4.73
N VAL A 88 13.92 -8.23 4.32
CA VAL A 88 14.42 -8.46 2.95
C VAL A 88 13.27 -8.29 1.93
N GLY A 89 13.54 -7.56 0.86
CA GLY A 89 12.57 -7.18 -0.17
C GLY A 89 11.56 -6.12 0.30
N LYS A 90 11.77 -5.52 1.48
CA LYS A 90 10.86 -4.53 2.05
C LYS A 90 11.49 -3.13 2.17
N ALA A 91 10.64 -2.14 2.38
CA ALA A 91 10.95 -0.78 2.75
C ALA A 91 10.13 -0.36 3.97
N ALA A 92 10.65 0.63 4.70
CA ALA A 92 9.95 1.34 5.75
C ALA A 92 10.36 2.81 5.75
N ARG A 93 9.44 3.67 6.20
CA ARG A 93 9.76 5.05 6.54
C ARG A 93 10.32 5.07 7.96
N LEU A 94 11.53 5.58 8.12
CA LEU A 94 12.20 5.68 9.42
C LEU A 94 12.46 7.17 9.75
N THR A 95 12.15 7.55 10.98
CA THR A 95 12.26 8.93 11.47
C THR A 95 13.11 8.95 12.74
N HIS A 96 14.07 9.86 12.79
CA HIS A 96 14.82 10.21 14.01
C HIS A 96 14.99 11.72 14.08
N GLY A 97 14.48 12.34 15.14
CA GLY A 97 14.44 13.81 15.24
C GLY A 97 13.65 14.40 14.08
N SER A 98 14.25 15.35 13.35
CA SER A 98 13.70 15.97 12.14
C SER A 98 14.05 15.23 10.84
N THR A 99 14.93 14.22 10.91
CA THR A 99 15.34 13.45 9.72
C THR A 99 14.36 12.32 9.48
N THR A 100 13.75 12.30 8.30
CA THR A 100 12.93 11.17 7.86
C THR A 100 13.37 10.69 6.48
N VAL A 101 13.60 9.38 6.35
CA VAL A 101 14.06 8.73 5.13
C VAL A 101 13.24 7.47 4.86
N ILE A 102 13.19 7.04 3.60
CA ILE A 102 12.75 5.70 3.24
C ILE A 102 13.97 4.79 3.28
N VAL A 103 13.91 3.70 4.04
CA VAL A 103 14.96 2.67 4.07
C VAL A 103 14.42 1.38 3.50
N SER A 104 15.15 0.79 2.56
CA SER A 104 14.85 -0.53 2.00
C SER A 104 15.96 -1.53 2.26
N GLN A 105 15.60 -2.81 2.17
CA GLN A 105 16.55 -3.92 2.19
C GLN A 105 16.36 -4.80 0.93
N PRO A 106 17.00 -4.47 -0.22
CA PRO A 106 16.81 -5.23 -1.45
C PRO A 106 17.26 -6.69 -1.34
N SER A 107 18.36 -6.94 -0.64
CA SER A 107 18.91 -8.26 -0.36
C SER A 107 19.36 -8.36 1.11
N SER A 108 19.57 -9.57 1.62
CA SER A 108 19.91 -9.78 3.04
C SER A 108 21.18 -9.01 3.44
N GLY A 109 21.05 -8.14 4.44
CA GLY A 109 22.12 -7.27 4.93
C GLY A 109 22.44 -6.04 4.06
N GLU A 110 21.86 -5.92 2.87
CA GLU A 110 22.04 -4.76 1.99
C GLU A 110 20.93 -3.74 2.25
N TYR A 111 21.28 -2.55 2.72
CA TYR A 111 20.32 -1.49 3.01
C TYR A 111 20.56 -0.29 2.10
N LYS A 112 19.47 0.33 1.63
CA LYS A 112 19.50 1.59 0.88
C LYS A 112 18.59 2.60 1.55
N ALA A 113 18.95 3.87 1.47
CA ALA A 113 18.15 4.96 2.00
C ALA A 113 17.85 5.97 0.89
N PHE A 114 16.62 6.48 0.87
CA PHE A 114 16.13 7.42 -0.12
C PHE A 114 15.44 8.60 0.55
N SER A 115 15.42 9.73 -0.16
CA SER A 115 14.57 10.87 0.17
C SER A 115 13.10 10.46 0.19
N THR A 116 12.37 11.06 1.12
CA THR A 116 10.91 10.99 1.12
C THR A 116 10.28 11.95 0.11
N VAL A 117 11.07 12.82 -0.52
CA VAL A 117 10.60 13.84 -1.46
C VAL A 117 10.52 13.23 -2.86
N CYS A 118 9.31 13.22 -3.43
CA CYS A 118 9.04 12.82 -4.80
C CYS A 118 9.71 13.77 -5.78
N THR A 119 10.47 13.22 -6.72
CA THR A 119 11.20 13.96 -7.76
C THR A 119 10.31 14.63 -8.81
N HIS A 120 9.01 14.34 -8.84
CA HIS A 120 8.07 15.02 -9.74
C HIS A 120 7.80 16.48 -9.31
N GLN A 121 7.22 16.66 -8.12
CA GLN A 121 6.78 17.99 -7.64
C GLN A 121 6.98 18.17 -6.12
N GLY A 122 7.85 17.36 -5.50
CA GLY A 122 8.24 17.57 -4.10
C GLY A 122 7.29 17.00 -3.03
N CYS A 123 6.20 16.33 -3.42
CA CYS A 123 5.32 15.65 -2.46
C CYS A 123 6.03 14.55 -1.69
N GLN A 124 5.57 14.24 -0.48
CA GLN A 124 6.11 13.12 0.27
C GLN A 124 5.62 11.75 -0.24
N VAL A 125 6.54 10.85 -0.55
CA VAL A 125 6.24 9.46 -0.95
C VAL A 125 5.90 8.59 0.25
N GLN A 126 5.00 7.62 0.09
CA GLN A 126 4.62 6.68 1.14
C GLN A 126 5.11 5.28 0.81
N VAL A 127 5.36 4.48 1.83
CA VAL A 127 5.61 3.05 1.66
C VAL A 127 4.28 2.30 1.81
N GLN A 128 3.86 1.59 0.77
CA GLN A 128 2.66 0.76 0.76
C GLN A 128 3.07 -0.73 0.80
N ASP A 129 2.35 -1.52 1.59
CA ASP A 129 2.55 -2.98 1.75
C ASP A 129 3.99 -3.40 2.08
N SER A 130 4.76 -2.44 2.59
CA SER A 130 6.20 -2.50 2.82
C SER A 130 7.03 -2.83 1.56
N ASN A 131 6.49 -2.83 0.34
CA ASN A 131 7.26 -3.21 -0.86
C ASN A 131 7.05 -2.29 -2.07
N ARG A 132 6.30 -1.20 -1.91
CA ARG A 132 6.08 -0.19 -2.94
C ARG A 132 6.31 1.20 -2.35
N ILE A 133 6.97 2.07 -3.09
CA ILE A 133 7.15 3.48 -2.72
C ILE A 133 6.31 4.32 -3.67
N VAL A 134 5.24 4.96 -3.17
CA VAL A 134 4.21 5.59 -3.99
C VAL A 134 4.00 7.03 -3.57
N CYS A 135 4.01 7.96 -4.52
CA CYS A 135 3.63 9.35 -4.31
C CYS A 135 2.10 9.50 -4.38
N PRO A 136 1.44 9.93 -3.28
CA PRO A 136 -0.02 10.04 -3.25
C PRO A 136 -0.57 11.19 -4.09
N CYS A 137 0.26 12.16 -4.49
CA CYS A 137 -0.21 13.33 -5.24
C CYS A 137 -0.64 13.00 -6.67
N HIS A 138 0.15 12.18 -7.37
CA HIS A 138 -0.05 11.89 -8.80
C HIS A 138 0.21 10.43 -9.18
N GLY A 139 0.50 9.57 -8.19
CA GLY A 139 0.69 8.14 -8.41
C GLY A 139 2.09 7.72 -8.84
N SER A 140 3.11 8.59 -8.83
CA SER A 140 4.48 8.16 -9.15
C SER A 140 4.93 7.01 -8.25
N GLU A 141 5.48 5.96 -8.84
CA GLU A 141 5.96 4.77 -8.13
C GLU A 141 7.46 4.62 -8.31
N TYR A 142 8.13 4.20 -7.24
CA TYR A 142 9.57 3.97 -7.20
C TYR A 142 9.88 2.56 -6.72
N ALA A 143 10.93 1.98 -7.28
CA ALA A 143 11.40 0.65 -6.93
C ALA A 143 12.06 0.66 -5.54
N VAL A 144 11.66 -0.29 -4.68
CA VAL A 144 12.31 -0.51 -3.38
C VAL A 144 13.78 -0.92 -3.53
N ALA A 145 14.14 -1.54 -4.65
CA ALA A 145 15.48 -2.07 -4.90
C ALA A 145 16.55 -0.97 -5.03
N ASP A 146 16.21 0.19 -5.60
CA ASP A 146 17.19 1.22 -5.95
C ASP A 146 16.63 2.65 -6.05
N GLY A 147 15.33 2.85 -5.82
CA GLY A 147 14.68 4.15 -5.91
C GLY A 147 14.38 4.60 -7.33
N SER A 148 14.63 3.77 -8.36
CA SER A 148 14.31 4.08 -9.76
C SER A 148 12.81 4.24 -9.99
N VAL A 149 12.43 5.02 -10.99
CA VAL A 149 11.03 5.21 -11.37
C VAL A 149 10.47 3.93 -11.98
N VAL A 150 9.36 3.46 -11.44
CA VAL A 150 8.56 2.34 -11.98
C VAL A 150 7.32 2.86 -12.68
N HIS A 151 6.74 3.95 -12.19
CA HIS A 151 5.58 4.60 -12.79
C HIS A 151 5.69 6.12 -12.67
N GLY A 152 5.39 6.84 -13.76
CA GLY A 152 5.41 8.30 -13.80
C GLY A 152 4.28 8.94 -12.98
N PRO A 153 4.15 10.27 -12.96
CA PRO A 153 4.84 11.25 -13.82
C PRO A 153 6.29 11.60 -13.46
N ALA A 154 6.84 11.16 -12.33
CA ALA A 154 8.27 11.35 -12.06
C ALA A 154 9.14 10.72 -13.16
N GLU A 155 10.22 11.39 -13.55
CA GLU A 155 11.17 10.89 -14.56
C GLU A 155 12.56 10.57 -13.97
N GLU A 156 12.81 11.00 -12.74
CA GLU A 156 14.08 10.81 -12.03
C GLU A 156 13.92 9.91 -10.80
N ALA A 157 14.94 9.10 -10.52
CA ALA A 157 14.99 8.27 -9.32
C ALA A 157 14.99 9.12 -8.03
N LEU A 158 14.51 8.56 -6.92
CA LEU A 158 14.63 9.21 -5.62
C LEU A 158 16.10 9.46 -5.28
N THR A 159 16.39 10.63 -4.69
CA THR A 159 17.72 10.92 -4.14
C THR A 159 18.10 9.85 -3.14
N SER A 160 19.26 9.23 -3.32
CA SER A 160 19.79 8.22 -2.42
C SER A 160 20.76 8.83 -1.40
N TYR A 161 20.82 8.22 -0.22
CA TYR A 161 21.73 8.59 0.85
C TYR A 161 22.64 7.40 1.22
N PRO A 162 23.94 7.63 1.48
CA PRO A 162 24.83 6.60 2.00
C PRO A 162 24.29 5.97 3.29
N VAL A 163 24.41 4.64 3.37
CA VAL A 163 23.97 3.85 4.53
C VAL A 163 25.15 3.11 5.15
N GLN A 164 25.22 3.10 6.48
CA GLN A 164 26.10 2.23 7.26
C GLN A 164 25.28 1.48 8.31
N VAL A 165 25.53 0.18 8.46
CA VAL A 165 24.92 -0.62 9.53
C VAL A 165 25.99 -0.96 10.57
N LYS A 166 25.77 -0.59 11.83
CA LYS A 166 26.68 -0.87 12.95
C LYS A 166 25.88 -1.27 14.19
N GLY A 167 26.24 -2.38 14.81
CA GLY A 167 25.56 -2.86 16.03
C GLY A 167 24.06 -3.08 15.86
N GLY A 168 23.61 -3.50 14.67
CA GLY A 168 22.19 -3.70 14.36
C GLY A 168 21.38 -2.40 14.16
N LYS A 169 22.04 -1.24 14.08
CA LYS A 169 21.44 0.07 13.82
C LYS A 169 21.84 0.59 12.45
N ILE A 170 20.92 1.31 11.81
CA ILE A 170 21.10 1.95 10.51
C ILE A 170 21.49 3.41 10.73
N PHE A 171 22.58 3.82 10.09
CA PHE A 171 23.06 5.19 10.03
C PHE A 171 22.97 5.68 8.59
N VAL A 172 22.40 6.86 8.39
CA VAL A 172 22.26 7.49 7.08
C VAL A 172 23.05 8.78 7.07
N SER A 173 23.83 9.02 6.03
CA SER A 173 24.62 10.23 5.87
C SER A 173 24.03 11.13 4.79
N GLY A 174 23.94 12.43 5.02
CA GLY A 174 23.64 13.41 3.97
C GLY A 174 24.63 14.56 3.97
N THR A 175 24.50 15.45 2.99
CA THR A 175 25.38 16.61 2.82
C THR A 175 25.19 17.59 3.97
N THR A 176 26.27 17.88 4.71
CA THR A 176 26.28 18.93 5.73
C THR A 176 26.25 20.29 5.03
N ASN A 177 25.13 20.99 5.10
CA ASN A 177 25.05 22.38 4.64
C ASN A 177 25.59 23.29 5.74
N ASN A 178 26.92 23.33 5.89
CA ASN A 178 27.56 24.31 6.76
C ASN A 178 27.61 25.65 5.98
N SER A 179 26.60 26.51 6.19
CA SER A 179 26.55 27.88 5.66
C SER A 179 27.16 28.86 6.65
#